data_AF-A0A2R6KVY6-F1
#
_entry.id   AF-A0A2R6KVY6-F1
#
_cell.length_a   1.000
_cell.length_b   1.000
_cell.length_c   1.000
_cell.angle_alpha   90.00
_cell.angle_beta   90.00
_cell.angle_gamma   90.00
#
_symmetry.space_group_name_H-M   'P 1'
#
loop_
_entity.id
_entity.type
_entity.pdbx_description
1 polymer ?
#
loop_
_entity_poly.entity_id
_entity_poly.type
_entity_poly.pdbx_seq_one_letter_code
_entity_poly.pdbx_strand_id
1 'polypeptide(L)'
;MTADGNATLTPAERERLAELRGAESLSDLVALTGAENEHAAYVAAKAEWEDLRGRELAAAPAPEGLPGNTVTVDDRRVHVHGVTHADTSAEREYLRRHVRSYVEAGAAVYCEQGIRPMYFEDMSDVCAMDDYRWALRECEKLDGDSHVADLVDPEFDGLVESVDALSSRFREAAFSLVESGTDVYGEAFGETLGDVASALFTSHEQLATGKDFEAFRLSRAAATDPDRLVDLQGYYERRFLPQPVEREWLWGHDPELELVTHARNERMADYALYHTTSADTHLIVGAAHQPGVTYYLGRHRDGLRDIEEFELA
;
A
#
# COMPACT_ATOMS: atom_id res chain seq x y z
N MET A 1 -9.89 -34.97 -6.79
CA MET A 1 -8.78 -35.21 -7.74
C MET A 1 -8.06 -33.90 -7.97
N THR A 2 -6.95 -33.72 -7.23
CA THR A 2 -5.60 -33.30 -7.69
C THR A 2 -5.48 -31.81 -7.98
N ALA A 3 -4.74 -30.99 -7.23
CA ALA A 3 -3.43 -31.22 -6.64
C ALA A 3 -3.24 -30.48 -5.30
N ASP A 4 -2.78 -31.19 -4.27
CA ASP A 4 -2.50 -30.66 -2.93
C ASP A 4 -1.01 -30.88 -2.58
N GLY A 5 -0.14 -30.56 -3.55
CA GLY A 5 1.28 -30.94 -3.53
C GLY A 5 2.27 -29.84 -3.89
N ASN A 6 1.84 -28.59 -4.06
CA ASN A 6 2.70 -27.52 -4.63
C ASN A 6 2.72 -26.20 -3.81
N ALA A 7 2.28 -26.22 -2.55
CA ALA A 7 2.26 -25.01 -1.71
C ALA A 7 3.64 -24.59 -1.17
N THR A 8 4.69 -25.40 -1.35
CA THR A 8 6.02 -25.12 -0.80
C THR A 8 7.03 -24.87 -1.91
N LEU A 9 7.68 -23.71 -1.87
CA LEU A 9 8.74 -23.37 -2.81
C LEU A 9 9.95 -24.31 -2.66
N THR A 10 10.46 -24.75 -3.80
CA THR A 10 11.76 -25.45 -3.90
C THR A 10 12.92 -24.50 -3.55
N PRO A 11 14.14 -25.00 -3.27
CA PRO A 11 15.31 -24.13 -3.05
C PRO A 11 15.59 -23.16 -4.21
N ALA A 12 15.48 -23.63 -5.46
CA ALA A 12 15.68 -22.79 -6.64
C ALA A 12 14.60 -21.72 -6.77
N GLU A 13 13.33 -22.05 -6.48
CA GLU A 13 12.24 -21.07 -6.48
C GLU A 13 12.39 -20.04 -5.34
N ARG A 14 12.96 -20.43 -4.19
CA ARG A 14 13.27 -19.50 -3.10
C ARG A 14 14.40 -18.55 -3.46
N GLU A 15 15.45 -19.06 -4.09
CA GLU A 15 16.55 -18.24 -4.61
C GLU A 15 16.01 -17.27 -5.66
N ARG A 16 15.18 -17.75 -6.57
CA ARG A 16 14.55 -16.92 -7.60
C ARG A 16 13.64 -15.83 -7.02
N LEU A 17 12.81 -16.15 -6.04
CA LEU A 17 11.99 -15.16 -5.34
C LEU A 17 12.86 -14.13 -4.60
N ALA A 18 13.99 -14.56 -4.03
CA ALA A 18 14.93 -13.65 -3.38
C ALA A 18 15.62 -12.71 -4.38
N GLU A 19 15.96 -13.18 -5.58
CA GLU A 19 16.46 -12.34 -6.68
C GLU A 19 15.45 -11.27 -7.08
N LEU A 20 14.19 -11.68 -7.35
CA LEU A 20 13.11 -10.73 -7.67
C LEU A 20 12.91 -9.71 -6.54
N ARG A 21 12.91 -10.16 -5.28
CA ARG A 21 12.78 -9.30 -4.10
C ARG A 21 13.91 -8.29 -3.95
N GLY A 22 15.10 -8.62 -4.46
CA GLY A 22 16.29 -7.80 -4.41
C GLY A 22 16.43 -6.80 -5.55
N ALA A 23 15.49 -6.76 -6.52
CA ALA A 23 15.52 -5.79 -7.60
C ALA A 23 15.31 -4.37 -7.06
N GLU A 24 16.20 -3.44 -7.43
CA GLU A 24 16.14 -2.03 -7.03
C GLU A 24 15.76 -1.11 -8.21
N SER A 25 15.62 -1.66 -9.42
CA SER A 25 15.20 -0.93 -10.62
C SER A 25 14.50 -1.81 -11.67
N LEU A 26 13.81 -1.17 -12.63
CA LEU A 26 13.30 -1.81 -13.85
C LEU A 26 14.41 -2.44 -14.69
N SER A 27 15.60 -1.81 -14.69
CA SER A 27 16.77 -2.35 -15.39
C SER A 27 17.26 -3.67 -14.77
N ASP A 28 17.15 -3.83 -13.45
CA ASP A 28 17.43 -5.11 -12.78
C ASP A 28 16.44 -6.17 -13.24
N LEU A 29 15.16 -5.82 -13.41
CA LEU A 29 14.17 -6.76 -13.93
C LEU A 29 14.48 -7.19 -15.37
N VAL A 30 14.99 -6.29 -16.21
CA VAL A 30 15.44 -6.65 -17.58
C VAL A 30 16.54 -7.70 -17.49
N ALA A 31 17.53 -7.51 -16.61
CA ALA A 31 18.60 -8.48 -16.40
C ALA A 31 18.08 -9.82 -15.84
N LEU A 32 17.10 -9.79 -14.93
CA LEU A 32 16.53 -10.98 -14.30
C LEU A 32 15.60 -11.78 -15.21
N THR A 33 14.89 -11.13 -16.12
CA THR A 33 13.88 -11.76 -16.99
C THR A 33 14.39 -12.03 -18.40
N GLY A 34 15.44 -11.33 -18.84
CA GLY A 34 15.93 -11.36 -20.22
C GLY A 34 14.98 -10.72 -21.23
N ALA A 35 14.02 -9.90 -20.77
CA ALA A 35 13.06 -9.23 -21.63
C ALA A 35 13.72 -8.15 -22.52
N GLU A 36 13.03 -7.76 -23.59
CA GLU A 36 13.55 -6.81 -24.58
C GLU A 36 13.59 -5.36 -24.08
N ASN A 37 12.77 -5.02 -23.09
CA ASN A 37 12.65 -3.69 -22.50
C ASN A 37 12.05 -3.77 -21.09
N GLU A 38 12.11 -2.65 -20.37
CA GLU A 38 11.66 -2.50 -18.98
C GLU A 38 10.17 -2.82 -18.78
N HIS A 39 9.31 -2.42 -19.72
CA HIS A 39 7.88 -2.70 -19.63
C HIS A 39 7.60 -4.22 -19.73
N ALA A 40 8.20 -4.88 -20.71
CA ALA A 40 8.10 -6.33 -20.87
C ALA A 40 8.70 -7.07 -19.66
N ALA A 41 9.81 -6.56 -19.11
CA ALA A 41 10.42 -7.09 -17.90
C ALA A 41 9.50 -6.96 -16.67
N TYR A 42 8.87 -5.81 -16.48
CA TYR A 42 7.92 -5.55 -15.40
C TYR A 42 6.75 -6.54 -15.44
N VAL A 43 6.11 -6.69 -16.60
CA VAL A 43 4.97 -7.61 -16.76
C VAL A 43 5.39 -9.07 -16.54
N ALA A 44 6.53 -9.49 -17.09
CA ALA A 44 7.05 -10.85 -16.92
C ALA A 44 7.41 -11.14 -15.45
N ALA A 45 8.10 -10.21 -14.79
CA ALA A 45 8.47 -10.32 -13.39
C ALA A 45 7.23 -10.37 -12.49
N LYS A 46 6.20 -9.57 -12.79
CA LYS A 46 4.94 -9.54 -12.02
C LYS A 46 4.22 -10.88 -12.02
N ALA A 47 4.15 -11.54 -13.18
CA ALA A 47 3.54 -12.87 -13.28
C ALA A 47 4.31 -13.94 -12.48
N GLU A 48 5.65 -13.92 -12.56
CA GLU A 48 6.51 -14.83 -11.80
C GLU A 48 6.43 -14.55 -10.29
N TRP A 49 6.46 -13.28 -9.90
CA TRP A 49 6.31 -12.82 -8.53
C TRP A 49 4.99 -13.27 -7.92
N GLU A 50 3.87 -13.05 -8.60
CA GLU A 50 2.54 -13.38 -8.08
C GLU A 50 2.41 -14.87 -7.74
N ASP A 51 2.98 -15.75 -8.57
CA ASP A 51 3.00 -17.19 -8.33
C ASP A 51 3.94 -17.57 -7.15
N LEU A 52 5.19 -17.11 -7.18
CA LEU A 52 6.19 -17.47 -6.16
C LEU A 52 5.82 -16.90 -4.78
N ARG A 53 5.49 -15.61 -4.74
CA ARG A 53 5.07 -14.91 -3.52
C ARG A 53 3.75 -15.45 -3.01
N GLY A 54 2.80 -15.76 -3.90
CA GLY A 54 1.53 -16.40 -3.53
C GLY A 54 1.73 -17.74 -2.83
N ARG A 55 2.63 -18.60 -3.33
CA ARG A 55 2.98 -19.88 -2.69
C ARG A 55 3.72 -19.71 -1.37
N GLU A 56 4.63 -18.74 -1.27
CA GLU A 56 5.31 -18.42 -0.01
C GLU A 56 4.33 -17.97 1.08
N LEU A 57 3.39 -17.08 0.75
CA LEU A 57 2.38 -16.57 1.67
C LEU A 57 1.36 -17.64 2.08
N ALA A 58 0.95 -18.51 1.16
CA ALA A 58 0.04 -19.61 1.46
C ALA A 58 0.62 -20.63 2.46
N ALA A 59 1.95 -20.69 2.59
CA ALA A 59 2.63 -21.53 3.57
C ALA A 59 2.78 -20.86 4.96
N ALA A 60 2.48 -19.56 5.08
CA ALA A 60 2.60 -18.84 6.33
C ALA A 60 1.45 -19.20 7.31
N PRO A 61 1.72 -19.27 8.62
CA PRO A 61 0.66 -19.46 9.60
C PRO A 61 -0.29 -18.26 9.60
N ALA A 62 -1.55 -18.50 9.94
CA ALA A 62 -2.52 -17.43 10.12
C ALA A 62 -2.06 -16.48 11.26
N PRO A 63 -2.16 -15.16 11.08
CA PRO A 63 -1.77 -14.21 12.11
C PRO A 63 -2.70 -14.29 13.32
N GLU A 64 -2.16 -14.07 14.53
CA GLU A 64 -2.95 -13.87 15.73
C GLU A 64 -3.29 -12.38 15.90
N GLY A 65 -4.57 -12.06 16.09
CA GLY A 65 -5.03 -10.67 16.28
C GLY A 65 -5.34 -9.96 14.96
N LEU A 66 -5.12 -8.64 14.91
CA LEU A 66 -5.33 -7.85 13.70
C LEU A 66 -4.28 -8.28 12.64
N PRO A 67 -4.68 -8.74 11.45
CA PRO A 67 -3.73 -9.18 10.43
C PRO A 67 -2.73 -8.07 10.07
N GLY A 68 -1.48 -8.43 9.84
CA GLY A 68 -0.43 -7.48 9.54
C GLY A 68 0.96 -8.09 9.51
N ASN A 69 1.91 -7.35 8.96
CA ASN A 69 3.33 -7.70 9.01
C ASN A 69 3.97 -7.14 10.28
N THR A 70 5.06 -7.77 10.72
CA THR A 70 5.85 -7.26 11.84
C THR A 70 7.30 -7.12 11.40
N VAL A 71 7.87 -5.94 11.60
CA VAL A 71 9.29 -5.65 11.40
C VAL A 71 9.88 -5.20 12.72
N THR A 72 11.04 -5.75 13.09
CA THR A 72 11.80 -5.28 14.24
C THR A 72 12.91 -4.36 13.73
N VAL A 73 12.92 -3.10 14.19
CA VAL A 73 13.94 -2.09 13.91
C VAL A 73 14.58 -1.73 15.25
N ASP A 74 15.87 -2.02 15.41
CA ASP A 74 16.56 -1.96 16.70
C ASP A 74 15.85 -2.82 17.78
N ASP A 75 15.40 -2.21 18.87
CA ASP A 75 14.63 -2.81 19.95
C ASP A 75 13.11 -2.57 19.83
N ARG A 76 12.65 -2.00 18.71
CA ARG A 76 11.24 -1.64 18.46
C ARG A 76 10.58 -2.63 17.51
N ARG A 77 9.45 -3.19 17.92
CA ARG A 77 8.57 -4.00 17.07
C ARG A 77 7.51 -3.11 16.45
N VAL A 78 7.49 -3.05 15.13
CA VAL A 78 6.52 -2.28 14.36
C VAL A 78 5.60 -3.25 13.62
N HIS A 79 4.31 -3.18 13.95
CA HIS A 79 3.23 -3.94 13.33
C HIS A 79 2.54 -3.08 12.28
N VAL A 80 2.42 -3.56 11.04
CA VAL A 80 1.77 -2.85 9.93
C VAL A 80 0.51 -3.59 9.54
N HIS A 81 -0.64 -3.00 9.85
CA HIS A 81 -1.96 -3.57 9.65
C HIS A 81 -2.66 -2.90 8.46
N GLY A 82 -2.96 -3.71 7.44
CA GLY A 82 -3.70 -3.27 6.25
C GLY A 82 -5.21 -3.35 6.45
N VAL A 83 -5.94 -2.26 6.19
CA VAL A 83 -7.40 -2.16 6.31
C VAL A 83 -8.05 -1.79 4.97
N THR A 84 -9.37 -1.91 4.86
CA THR A 84 -10.07 -1.60 3.60
C THR A 84 -10.23 -0.11 3.35
N HIS A 85 -10.33 0.70 4.41
CA HIS A 85 -10.68 2.13 4.34
C HIS A 85 -12.12 2.38 3.84
N ALA A 86 -13.01 1.40 4.01
CA ALA A 86 -14.39 1.45 3.53
C ALA A 86 -15.40 2.14 4.47
N ASP A 87 -14.94 2.63 5.63
CA ASP A 87 -15.74 3.28 6.69
C ASP A 87 -17.03 2.52 7.09
N THR A 88 -16.95 1.20 7.19
CA THR A 88 -18.09 0.40 7.65
C THR A 88 -18.14 0.29 9.16
N SER A 89 -19.34 0.15 9.73
CA SER A 89 -19.52 -0.10 11.16
C SER A 89 -18.84 -1.39 11.63
N ALA A 90 -18.82 -2.43 10.78
CA ALA A 90 -18.19 -3.71 11.08
C ALA A 90 -16.67 -3.58 11.23
N GLU A 91 -16.02 -2.94 10.25
CA GLU A 91 -14.59 -2.66 10.31
C GLU A 91 -14.26 -1.71 11.47
N ARG A 92 -15.08 -0.67 11.69
CA ARG A 92 -14.91 0.26 12.81
C ARG A 92 -14.92 -0.45 14.16
N GLU A 93 -15.91 -1.31 14.41
CA GLU A 93 -15.99 -2.08 15.66
C GLU A 93 -14.78 -3.00 15.83
N TYR A 94 -14.41 -3.71 14.74
CA TYR A 94 -13.29 -4.64 14.73
C TYR A 94 -11.96 -3.96 15.04
N LEU A 95 -11.63 -2.87 14.34
CA LEU A 95 -10.40 -2.12 14.53
C LEU A 95 -10.32 -1.51 15.94
N ARG A 96 -11.40 -0.87 16.40
CA ARG A 96 -11.40 -0.23 17.73
C ARG A 96 -11.22 -1.23 18.86
N ARG A 97 -11.74 -2.45 18.73
CA ARG A 97 -11.52 -3.53 19.72
C ARG A 97 -10.03 -3.88 19.83
N HIS A 98 -9.33 -4.02 18.72
CA HIS A 98 -7.89 -4.34 18.71
C HIS A 98 -7.04 -3.14 19.17
N VAL A 99 -7.29 -1.96 18.62
CA VAL A 99 -6.53 -0.74 18.94
C VAL A 99 -6.63 -0.37 20.42
N ARG A 100 -7.81 -0.50 21.06
CA ARG A 100 -7.92 -0.31 22.52
C ARG A 100 -7.01 -1.24 23.30
N SER A 101 -6.96 -2.52 22.92
CA SER A 101 -6.07 -3.49 23.58
C SER A 101 -4.59 -3.12 23.42
N TYR A 102 -4.20 -2.55 22.27
CA TYR A 102 -2.82 -2.11 22.04
C TYR A 102 -2.46 -0.89 22.89
N VAL A 103 -3.35 0.10 22.94
CA VAL A 103 -3.17 1.30 23.77
C VAL A 103 -3.14 0.94 25.25
N GLU A 104 -4.03 0.06 25.72
CA GLU A 104 -4.04 -0.44 27.11
C GLU A 104 -2.75 -1.19 27.48
N ALA A 105 -2.10 -1.82 26.51
CA ALA A 105 -0.79 -2.47 26.68
C ALA A 105 0.40 -1.49 26.61
N GLY A 106 0.16 -0.20 26.37
CA GLY A 106 1.19 0.83 26.27
C GLY A 106 1.87 0.94 24.90
N ALA A 107 1.29 0.32 23.86
CA ALA A 107 1.79 0.44 22.50
C ALA A 107 1.45 1.82 21.90
N ALA A 108 2.32 2.32 21.02
CA ALA A 108 2.02 3.51 20.23
C ALA A 108 1.17 3.11 19.01
N VAL A 109 0.14 3.89 18.67
CA VAL A 109 -0.72 3.62 17.51
C VAL A 109 -0.77 4.83 16.58
N TYR A 110 -0.34 4.62 15.35
CA TYR A 110 -0.43 5.59 14.28
C TYR A 110 -1.33 5.08 13.16
N CYS A 111 -1.98 5.98 12.44
CA CYS A 111 -2.80 5.62 11.27
C CYS A 111 -2.66 6.65 10.16
N GLU A 112 -3.04 6.29 8.93
CA GLU A 112 -3.12 7.27 7.84
C GLU A 112 -4.06 8.43 8.17
N GLN A 113 -3.79 9.61 7.62
CA GLN A 113 -4.61 10.82 7.84
C GLN A 113 -6.10 10.58 7.55
N GLY A 114 -6.41 9.87 6.46
CA GLY A 114 -7.78 9.55 6.08
C GLY A 114 -8.45 8.50 6.98
N ILE A 115 -7.70 7.64 7.66
CA ILE A 115 -8.22 6.56 8.52
C ILE A 115 -8.68 7.12 9.88
N ARG A 116 -7.96 8.11 10.41
CA ARG A 116 -8.25 8.65 11.74
C ARG A 116 -9.70 9.14 11.91
N PRO A 117 -10.23 10.07 11.08
CA PRO A 117 -11.59 10.58 11.26
C PRO A 117 -12.67 9.48 11.07
N MET A 118 -12.39 8.45 10.26
CA MET A 118 -13.33 7.36 10.03
C MET A 118 -13.51 6.46 11.26
N TYR A 119 -12.40 6.05 11.90
CA TYR A 119 -12.46 4.99 12.92
C TYR A 119 -12.05 5.41 14.32
N PHE A 120 -11.29 6.49 14.48
CA PHE A 120 -10.56 6.81 15.71
C PHE A 120 -10.64 8.28 16.12
N GLU A 121 -11.60 9.04 15.58
CA GLU A 121 -11.74 10.48 15.86
C GLU A 121 -11.71 10.80 17.37
N ASP A 122 -12.43 9.99 18.15
CA ASP A 122 -12.60 10.09 19.60
C ASP A 122 -11.51 9.36 20.42
N MET A 123 -10.49 8.78 19.79
CA MET A 123 -9.37 8.12 20.48
C MET A 123 -8.14 9.02 20.46
N SER A 124 -7.87 9.69 21.58
CA SER A 124 -6.73 10.63 21.71
C SER A 124 -5.36 9.94 21.60
N ASP A 125 -5.28 8.66 21.96
CA ASP A 125 -4.04 7.87 21.91
C ASP A 125 -3.70 7.34 20.50
N VAL A 126 -4.55 7.64 19.50
CA VAL A 126 -4.32 7.28 18.10
C VAL A 126 -3.95 8.53 17.29
N CYS A 127 -2.75 8.53 16.74
CA CYS A 127 -2.20 9.67 16.01
C CYS A 127 -2.28 9.47 14.49
N ALA A 128 -2.78 10.48 13.77
CA ALA A 128 -2.69 10.50 12.32
C ALA A 128 -1.25 10.82 11.90
N MET A 129 -0.70 10.05 10.97
CA MET A 129 0.60 10.32 10.36
C MET A 129 0.55 11.59 9.50
N ASP A 130 1.69 12.11 9.09
CA ASP A 130 1.76 13.18 8.09
C ASP A 130 2.11 12.62 6.72
N ASP A 131 1.16 11.87 6.15
CA ASP A 131 1.35 11.14 4.91
C ASP A 131 0.67 11.82 3.72
N TYR A 132 -0.63 12.09 3.80
CA TYR A 132 -1.38 12.60 2.66
C TYR A 132 -1.10 14.08 2.37
N ARG A 133 -1.08 14.94 3.41
CA ARG A 133 -0.72 16.37 3.26
C ARG A 133 0.69 16.55 2.70
N TRP A 134 1.63 15.73 3.16
CA TRP A 134 2.97 15.69 2.59
C TRP A 134 2.92 15.37 1.09
N ALA A 135 2.21 14.30 0.70
CA ALA A 135 2.11 13.91 -0.70
C ALA A 135 1.54 15.03 -1.59
N LEU A 136 0.51 15.74 -1.13
CA LEU A 136 -0.07 16.87 -1.89
C LEU A 136 0.93 18.01 -2.09
N ARG A 137 1.71 18.34 -1.07
CA ARG A 137 2.76 19.36 -1.20
C ARG A 137 3.90 18.92 -2.10
N GLU A 138 4.20 17.63 -2.18
CA GLU A 138 5.17 17.13 -3.16
C GLU A 138 4.60 17.19 -4.58
N CYS A 139 3.32 16.90 -4.77
CA CYS A 139 2.67 17.04 -6.08
C CYS A 139 2.71 18.49 -6.59
N GLU A 140 2.51 19.48 -5.71
CA GLU A 140 2.61 20.92 -6.06
C GLU A 140 4.00 21.32 -6.59
N LYS A 141 5.06 20.59 -6.24
CA LYS A 141 6.42 20.85 -6.71
C LYS A 141 6.72 20.26 -8.08
N LEU A 142 5.84 19.43 -8.63
CA LEU A 142 6.02 18.84 -9.94
C LEU A 142 5.80 19.91 -11.03
N ASP A 143 6.76 20.02 -11.96
CA ASP A 143 6.64 20.90 -13.12
C ASP A 143 5.60 20.33 -14.11
N GLY A 144 4.37 20.86 -14.12
CA GLY A 144 3.30 20.45 -15.03
C GLY A 144 1.92 21.04 -14.70
N ASP A 145 0.92 20.79 -15.55
CA ASP A 145 -0.49 21.03 -15.21
C ASP A 145 -0.90 20.04 -14.12
N SER A 146 -0.60 20.38 -12.87
CA SER A 146 -0.91 19.52 -11.72
C SER A 146 -2.42 19.34 -11.59
N HIS A 147 -2.89 18.10 -11.43
CA HIS A 147 -4.31 17.82 -11.25
C HIS A 147 -4.82 18.24 -9.86
N VAL A 148 -3.89 18.60 -8.96
CA VAL A 148 -4.15 18.89 -7.54
C VAL A 148 -3.88 20.32 -7.10
N ALA A 149 -3.20 21.14 -7.91
CA ALA A 149 -2.78 22.50 -7.56
C ALA A 149 -3.91 23.45 -7.12
N ASP A 150 -5.15 23.23 -7.58
CA ASP A 150 -6.30 24.09 -7.24
C ASP A 150 -6.99 23.76 -5.90
N LEU A 151 -6.54 22.74 -5.14
CA LEU A 151 -7.28 22.17 -4.01
C LEU A 151 -6.65 22.39 -2.63
N VAL A 152 -5.44 22.96 -2.56
CA VAL A 152 -4.72 23.18 -1.30
C VAL A 152 -4.77 24.66 -0.92
N ASP A 153 -5.94 25.13 -0.46
CA ASP A 153 -6.08 26.48 0.12
C ASP A 153 -5.78 26.42 1.64
N PRO A 154 -4.92 27.30 2.20
CA PRO A 154 -4.51 27.27 3.61
C PRO A 154 -5.61 27.47 4.68
N GLU A 155 -6.87 27.73 4.32
CA GLU A 155 -7.99 27.86 5.28
C GLU A 155 -8.89 26.59 5.41
N PHE A 156 -8.46 25.43 4.90
CA PHE A 156 -9.29 24.22 4.83
C PHE A 156 -9.47 23.46 6.16
N ASP A 157 -10.57 23.77 6.87
CA ASP A 157 -11.06 23.06 8.08
C ASP A 157 -12.03 21.90 7.72
N GLY A 158 -12.04 21.43 6.47
CA GLY A 158 -12.99 20.45 5.92
C GLY A 158 -12.32 19.31 5.16
N LEU A 159 -11.52 18.50 5.85
CA LEU A 159 -10.67 17.44 5.27
C LEU A 159 -11.44 16.39 4.44
N VAL A 160 -12.68 16.08 4.80
CA VAL A 160 -13.46 15.00 4.16
C VAL A 160 -13.92 15.38 2.75
N GLU A 161 -14.51 16.57 2.58
CA GLU A 161 -15.00 17.02 1.26
C GLU A 161 -13.85 17.27 0.27
N SER A 162 -12.67 17.69 0.77
CA SER A 162 -11.48 17.88 -0.06
C SER A 162 -10.87 16.57 -0.55
N VAL A 163 -10.87 15.51 0.28
CA VAL A 163 -10.35 14.19 -0.11
C VAL A 163 -11.26 13.53 -1.15
N ASP A 164 -12.58 13.69 -1.06
CA ASP A 164 -13.52 13.12 -2.02
C ASP A 164 -13.45 13.79 -3.40
N ALA A 165 -13.35 15.13 -3.43
CA ALA A 165 -13.20 15.90 -4.66
C ALA A 165 -11.87 15.60 -5.36
N LEU A 166 -10.80 15.46 -4.58
CA LEU A 166 -9.46 15.12 -5.05
C LEU A 166 -9.37 13.67 -5.54
N SER A 167 -9.93 12.72 -4.78
CA SER A 167 -10.06 11.32 -5.20
C SER A 167 -10.81 11.22 -6.53
N SER A 168 -11.85 12.03 -6.73
CA SER A 168 -12.57 12.05 -8.01
C SER A 168 -11.71 12.49 -9.20
N ARG A 169 -10.80 13.47 -9.03
CA ARG A 169 -9.90 13.91 -10.12
C ARG A 169 -8.80 12.90 -10.41
N PHE A 170 -8.16 12.36 -9.37
CA PHE A 170 -7.19 11.28 -9.53
C PHE A 170 -7.81 10.05 -10.19
N ARG A 171 -9.10 9.79 -9.90
CA ARG A 171 -9.84 8.69 -10.51
C ARG A 171 -10.05 8.91 -11.99
N GLU A 172 -10.45 10.12 -12.39
CA GLU A 172 -10.59 10.46 -13.82
C GLU A 172 -9.25 10.36 -14.55
N ALA A 173 -8.16 10.82 -13.93
CA ALA A 173 -6.81 10.68 -14.48
C ALA A 173 -6.38 9.20 -14.61
N ALA A 174 -6.55 8.40 -13.54
CA ALA A 174 -6.20 6.98 -13.55
C ALA A 174 -7.05 6.19 -14.56
N PHE A 175 -8.36 6.45 -14.68
CA PHE A 175 -9.18 5.81 -15.71
C PHE A 175 -8.78 6.25 -17.11
N SER A 176 -8.47 7.53 -17.32
CA SER A 176 -7.95 8.00 -18.61
C SER A 176 -6.62 7.32 -18.96
N LEU A 177 -5.75 7.10 -17.97
CA LEU A 177 -4.48 6.40 -18.15
C LEU A 177 -4.69 4.89 -18.42
N VAL A 178 -5.65 4.26 -17.74
CA VAL A 178 -6.06 2.87 -18.01
C VAL A 178 -6.61 2.73 -19.42
N GLU A 179 -7.54 3.59 -19.85
CA GLU A 179 -8.15 3.52 -21.18
C GLU A 179 -7.11 3.77 -22.27
N SER A 180 -6.35 4.86 -22.17
CA SER A 180 -5.32 5.20 -23.17
C SER A 180 -4.15 4.20 -23.19
N GLY A 181 -3.75 3.70 -22.02
CA GLY A 181 -2.66 2.76 -21.87
C GLY A 181 -3.05 1.32 -22.18
N THR A 182 -4.30 0.90 -21.99
CA THR A 182 -4.75 -0.45 -22.41
C THR A 182 -4.72 -0.57 -23.93
N ASP A 183 -5.07 0.49 -24.65
CA ASP A 183 -5.01 0.52 -26.12
C ASP A 183 -3.57 0.41 -26.66
N VAL A 184 -2.57 0.85 -25.88
CA VAL A 184 -1.15 0.91 -26.29
C VAL A 184 -0.32 -0.25 -25.73
N TYR A 185 -0.57 -0.64 -24.48
CA TYR A 185 0.24 -1.57 -23.68
C TYR A 185 -0.53 -2.87 -23.30
N GLY A 186 -1.83 -2.96 -23.59
CA GLY A 186 -2.64 -4.16 -23.43
C GLY A 186 -3.31 -4.32 -22.06
N GLU A 187 -4.08 -5.40 -21.90
CA GLU A 187 -4.95 -5.64 -20.72
C GLU A 187 -4.17 -5.73 -19.39
N ALA A 188 -2.96 -6.30 -19.39
CA ALA A 188 -2.14 -6.45 -18.17
C ALA A 188 -1.70 -5.09 -17.57
N PHE A 189 -1.56 -4.06 -18.42
CA PHE A 189 -1.31 -2.70 -17.98
C PHE A 189 -2.54 -2.12 -17.27
N GLY A 190 -3.72 -2.26 -17.89
CA GLY A 190 -4.99 -1.81 -17.32
C GLY A 190 -5.31 -2.48 -15.98
N GLU A 191 -5.01 -3.77 -15.84
CA GLU A 191 -5.15 -4.48 -14.56
C GLU A 191 -4.21 -3.91 -13.48
N THR A 192 -2.94 -3.67 -13.80
CA THR A 192 -1.98 -3.11 -12.84
C THR A 192 -2.40 -1.73 -12.34
N LEU A 193 -2.76 -0.83 -13.27
CA LEU A 193 -3.28 0.49 -12.89
C LEU A 193 -4.62 0.39 -12.15
N GLY A 194 -5.46 -0.59 -12.49
CA GLY A 194 -6.68 -0.88 -11.77
C GLY A 194 -6.45 -1.22 -10.30
N ASP A 195 -5.36 -1.94 -9.98
CA ASP A 195 -5.02 -2.28 -8.60
C ASP A 195 -4.47 -1.08 -7.81
N VAL A 196 -3.69 -0.22 -8.46
CA VAL A 196 -3.21 1.06 -7.90
C VAL A 196 -4.37 2.04 -7.71
N ALA A 197 -5.25 2.18 -8.69
CA ALA A 197 -6.45 3.00 -8.60
C ALA A 197 -7.40 2.47 -7.52
N SER A 198 -7.57 1.15 -7.43
CA SER A 198 -8.36 0.53 -6.36
C SER A 198 -7.81 0.86 -4.99
N ALA A 199 -6.48 0.95 -4.82
CA ALA A 199 -5.86 1.37 -3.57
C ALA A 199 -6.20 2.82 -3.17
N LEU A 200 -6.43 3.70 -4.15
CA LEU A 200 -6.72 5.11 -3.94
C LEU A 200 -8.23 5.41 -3.72
N PHE A 201 -9.14 4.59 -4.27
CA PHE A 201 -10.58 4.91 -4.33
C PHE A 201 -11.49 3.97 -3.53
N THR A 202 -10.98 3.22 -2.56
CA THR A 202 -11.72 2.17 -1.83
C THR A 202 -12.98 2.64 -1.09
N SER A 203 -13.14 3.93 -0.80
CA SER A 203 -14.28 4.48 -0.03
C SER A 203 -15.53 4.80 -0.86
N HIS A 204 -15.48 4.75 -2.20
CA HIS A 204 -16.60 5.17 -3.04
C HIS A 204 -17.31 3.96 -3.68
N GLU A 205 -18.39 3.50 -3.05
CA GLU A 205 -19.25 2.36 -3.47
C GLU A 205 -19.83 2.48 -4.90
N GLN A 206 -19.73 3.65 -5.53
CA GLN A 206 -20.29 3.90 -6.85
C GLN A 206 -19.18 4.01 -7.89
N LEU A 207 -19.24 3.08 -8.86
CA LEU A 207 -18.69 3.14 -10.23
C LEU A 207 -17.51 2.20 -10.53
N ALA A 208 -17.82 0.92 -10.65
CA ALA A 208 -17.13 0.06 -11.63
C ALA A 208 -18.16 -0.82 -12.36
N THR A 209 -18.67 -0.35 -13.50
CA THR A 209 -19.21 -1.26 -14.52
C THR A 209 -18.08 -1.61 -15.48
N GLY A 210 -17.42 -2.74 -15.24
CA GLY A 210 -16.35 -3.23 -16.10
C GLY A 210 -15.58 -4.37 -15.44
N LYS A 211 -16.21 -5.54 -15.33
CA LYS A 211 -15.63 -6.86 -14.99
C LYS A 211 -14.53 -6.89 -13.90
N ASP A 212 -14.95 -7.28 -12.69
CA ASP A 212 -14.20 -8.06 -11.71
C ASP A 212 -12.76 -7.63 -11.40
N PHE A 213 -12.56 -6.43 -10.84
CA PHE A 213 -11.34 -6.14 -10.10
C PHE A 213 -11.33 -6.97 -8.81
N GLU A 214 -10.48 -7.99 -8.76
CA GLU A 214 -10.32 -8.89 -7.62
C GLU A 214 -10.06 -8.11 -6.31
N ALA A 215 -9.28 -7.02 -6.37
CA ALA A 215 -9.05 -6.10 -5.26
C ALA A 215 -10.36 -5.53 -4.67
N PHE A 216 -11.28 -5.07 -5.53
CA PHE A 216 -12.58 -4.55 -5.10
C PHE A 216 -13.45 -5.64 -4.48
N ARG A 217 -13.46 -6.83 -5.08
CA ARG A 217 -14.20 -7.99 -4.54
C ARG A 217 -13.70 -8.38 -3.15
N LEU A 218 -12.38 -8.41 -2.95
CA LEU A 218 -11.75 -8.70 -1.67
C LEU A 218 -11.98 -7.58 -0.66
N SER A 219 -11.83 -6.33 -1.07
CA SER A 219 -12.08 -5.16 -0.21
C SER A 219 -13.51 -5.12 0.29
N ARG A 220 -14.51 -5.28 -0.60
CA ARG A 220 -15.92 -5.33 -0.22
C ARG A 220 -16.22 -6.49 0.73
N ALA A 221 -15.60 -7.64 0.50
CA ALA A 221 -15.76 -8.80 1.37
C ALA A 221 -15.18 -8.52 2.77
N ALA A 222 -13.98 -7.93 2.85
CA ALA A 222 -13.33 -7.57 4.11
C ALA A 222 -14.03 -6.42 4.85
N ALA A 223 -14.61 -5.47 4.11
CA ALA A 223 -15.40 -4.38 4.68
C ALA A 223 -16.70 -4.89 5.34
N THR A 224 -17.24 -6.00 4.83
CA THR A 224 -18.42 -6.68 5.41
C THR A 224 -18.03 -7.64 6.54
N ASP A 225 -16.90 -8.32 6.38
CA ASP A 225 -16.38 -9.33 7.29
C ASP A 225 -14.88 -9.09 7.53
N PRO A 226 -14.51 -8.35 8.59
CA PRO A 226 -13.12 -7.98 8.86
C PRO A 226 -12.17 -9.15 9.09
N ASP A 227 -12.66 -10.37 9.35
CA ASP A 227 -11.81 -11.56 9.41
C ASP A 227 -11.18 -11.88 8.03
N ARG A 228 -11.72 -11.31 6.95
CA ARG A 228 -11.17 -11.41 5.59
C ARG A 228 -10.11 -10.38 5.25
N LEU A 229 -9.72 -9.52 6.20
CA LEU A 229 -8.60 -8.59 5.99
C LEU A 229 -7.29 -9.32 5.63
N VAL A 230 -7.09 -10.55 6.13
CA VAL A 230 -5.93 -11.37 5.77
C VAL A 230 -5.90 -11.72 4.27
N ASP A 231 -7.05 -11.98 3.66
CA ASP A 231 -7.16 -12.26 2.22
C ASP A 231 -6.77 -11.01 1.40
N LEU A 232 -7.25 -9.84 1.82
CA LEU A 232 -6.98 -8.56 1.15
C LEU A 232 -5.51 -8.15 1.28
N GLN A 233 -4.92 -8.29 2.46
CA GLN A 233 -3.49 -8.02 2.67
C GLN A 233 -2.64 -8.99 1.84
N GLY A 234 -2.97 -10.29 1.86
CA GLY A 234 -2.29 -11.32 1.07
C GLY A 234 -2.37 -11.05 -0.43
N TYR A 235 -3.47 -10.47 -0.91
CA TYR A 235 -3.61 -10.04 -2.29
C TYR A 235 -2.61 -8.95 -2.67
N TYR A 236 -2.51 -7.86 -1.90
CA TYR A 236 -1.56 -6.78 -2.23
C TYR A 236 -0.10 -7.21 -2.07
N GLU A 237 0.20 -8.05 -1.08
CA GLU A 237 1.53 -8.63 -0.85
C GLU A 237 2.08 -9.45 -2.02
N ARG A 238 1.22 -10.15 -2.77
CA ARG A 238 1.62 -10.88 -3.99
C ARG A 238 1.44 -10.06 -5.26
N ARG A 239 0.71 -8.95 -5.21
CA ARG A 239 0.37 -8.18 -6.41
C ARG A 239 1.38 -7.09 -6.71
N PHE A 240 1.95 -6.46 -5.69
CA PHE A 240 3.01 -5.47 -5.89
C PHE A 240 4.39 -6.11 -5.90
N LEU A 241 5.19 -5.75 -6.88
CA LEU A 241 6.63 -5.97 -6.94
C LEU A 241 7.35 -5.15 -5.84
N PRO A 242 8.67 -5.34 -5.63
CA PRO A 242 9.42 -4.53 -4.67
C PRO A 242 9.23 -3.03 -4.90
N GLN A 243 9.17 -2.26 -3.80
CA GLN A 243 8.83 -0.84 -3.85
C GLN A 243 9.68 0.00 -4.82
N PRO A 244 11.02 -0.17 -4.93
CA PRO A 244 11.80 0.63 -5.87
C PRO A 244 11.34 0.46 -7.32
N VAL A 245 11.00 -0.77 -7.70
CA VAL A 245 10.52 -1.12 -9.04
C VAL A 245 9.11 -0.56 -9.27
N GLU A 246 8.18 -0.75 -8.32
CA GLU A 246 6.82 -0.22 -8.45
C GLU A 246 6.82 1.31 -8.56
N ARG A 247 7.67 1.98 -7.77
CA ARG A 247 7.83 3.43 -7.81
C ARG A 247 8.44 3.90 -9.13
N GLU A 248 9.53 3.30 -9.59
CA GLU A 248 10.15 3.66 -10.88
C GLU A 248 9.17 3.46 -12.04
N TRP A 249 8.44 2.35 -12.04
CA TRP A 249 7.41 2.09 -13.04
C TRP A 249 6.33 3.16 -13.01
N LEU A 250 5.74 3.43 -11.84
CA LEU A 250 4.62 4.37 -11.74
C LEU A 250 5.07 5.81 -12.03
N TRP A 251 6.26 6.21 -11.56
CA TRP A 251 6.84 7.53 -11.85
C TRP A 251 7.01 7.77 -13.35
N GLY A 252 7.36 6.72 -14.11
CA GLY A 252 7.45 6.80 -15.57
C GLY A 252 6.11 7.02 -16.29
N HIS A 253 4.97 6.78 -15.63
CA HIS A 253 3.63 6.88 -16.22
C HIS A 253 2.81 8.04 -15.62
N ASP A 254 2.82 8.20 -14.30
CA ASP A 254 2.07 9.21 -13.56
C ASP A 254 2.78 9.52 -12.21
N PRO A 255 3.62 10.58 -12.17
CA PRO A 255 4.32 11.00 -10.96
C PRO A 255 3.40 11.45 -9.82
N GLU A 256 2.24 12.05 -10.10
CA GLU A 256 1.32 12.45 -9.03
C GLU A 256 0.68 11.22 -8.39
N LEU A 257 0.27 10.24 -9.20
CA LEU A 257 -0.27 8.98 -8.72
C LEU A 257 0.78 8.21 -7.90
N GLU A 258 2.04 8.24 -8.30
CA GLU A 258 3.16 7.68 -7.51
C GLU A 258 3.26 8.34 -6.12
N LEU A 259 3.20 9.67 -6.07
CA LEU A 259 3.31 10.41 -4.82
C LEU A 259 2.16 10.10 -3.86
N VAL A 260 0.92 10.05 -4.35
CA VAL A 260 -0.26 9.80 -3.51
C VAL A 260 -0.50 8.32 -3.19
N THR A 261 0.29 7.41 -3.77
CA THR A 261 0.23 5.97 -3.50
C THR A 261 1.53 5.44 -2.90
N HIS A 262 2.53 5.09 -3.71
CA HIS A 262 3.72 4.38 -3.25
C HIS A 262 4.70 5.26 -2.46
N ALA A 263 4.86 6.55 -2.80
CA ALA A 263 5.78 7.42 -2.06
C ALA A 263 5.35 7.62 -0.60
N ARG A 264 4.03 7.63 -0.33
CA ARG A 264 3.50 7.69 1.05
C ARG A 264 3.95 6.52 1.91
N ASN A 265 4.28 5.37 1.34
CA ASN A 265 4.77 4.21 2.09
C ASN A 265 6.07 4.53 2.83
N GLU A 266 6.98 5.23 2.15
CA GLU A 266 8.24 5.72 2.72
C GLU A 266 7.96 6.70 3.86
N ARG A 267 7.12 7.70 3.58
CA ARG A 267 6.72 8.75 4.52
C ARG A 267 6.12 8.17 5.81
N MET A 268 5.22 7.19 5.68
CA MET A 268 4.58 6.53 6.82
C MET A 268 5.56 5.73 7.68
N ALA A 269 6.48 5.00 7.05
CA ALA A 269 7.51 4.24 7.78
C ALA A 269 8.44 5.17 8.58
N ASP A 270 8.88 6.27 7.97
CA ASP A 270 9.73 7.24 8.67
C ASP A 270 8.99 7.97 9.78
N TYR A 271 7.75 8.40 9.51
CA TYR A 271 6.93 9.08 10.51
C TYR A 271 6.80 8.21 11.77
N ALA A 272 6.52 6.91 11.59
CA ALA A 272 6.41 5.96 12.69
C ALA A 272 7.69 5.88 13.52
N LEU A 273 8.85 5.71 12.87
CA LEU A 273 10.14 5.56 13.55
C LEU A 273 10.65 6.87 14.17
N TYR A 274 10.31 8.01 13.58
CA TYR A 274 10.65 9.34 14.09
C TYR A 274 9.88 9.67 15.36
N HIS A 275 8.59 9.33 15.42
CA HIS A 275 7.72 9.72 16.54
C HIS A 275 7.65 8.66 17.65
N THR A 276 7.84 7.39 17.34
CA THR A 276 7.65 6.35 18.34
C THR A 276 8.84 6.24 19.29
N THR A 277 8.53 6.29 20.58
CA THR A 277 9.45 5.89 21.65
C THR A 277 9.02 4.59 22.32
N SER A 278 7.94 3.95 21.84
CA SER A 278 7.43 2.71 22.42
C SER A 278 8.15 1.50 21.81
N ALA A 279 8.33 0.46 22.63
CA ALA A 279 8.87 -0.82 22.18
C ALA A 279 7.93 -1.54 21.20
N ASP A 280 6.63 -1.28 21.30
CA ASP A 280 5.60 -1.81 20.41
C ASP A 280 4.85 -0.66 19.73
N THR A 281 4.84 -0.68 18.39
CA THR A 281 4.19 0.35 17.56
C THR A 281 3.28 -0.32 16.55
N HIS A 282 2.05 0.17 16.40
CA HIS A 282 1.07 -0.32 15.44
C HIS A 282 0.73 0.77 14.42
N LEU A 283 0.88 0.45 13.14
CA LEU A 283 0.48 1.30 12.01
C LEU A 283 -0.79 0.72 11.40
N ILE A 284 -1.85 1.54 11.35
CA ILE A 284 -3.11 1.22 10.68
C ILE A 284 -3.13 1.95 9.34
N VAL A 285 -2.94 1.21 8.27
CA VAL A 285 -2.79 1.73 6.89
C VAL A 285 -3.77 1.03 5.96
N GLY A 286 -4.08 1.59 4.80
CA GLY A 286 -4.78 0.91 3.73
C GLY A 286 -4.02 -0.34 3.31
N ALA A 287 -4.74 -1.41 2.98
CA ALA A 287 -4.14 -2.71 2.71
C ALA A 287 -3.10 -2.69 1.59
N ALA A 288 -3.24 -1.78 0.62
CA ALA A 288 -2.28 -1.58 -0.46
C ALA A 288 -0.94 -0.94 -0.01
N HIS A 289 -0.96 -0.16 1.07
CA HIS A 289 0.23 0.48 1.61
C HIS A 289 1.07 -0.46 2.49
N GLN A 290 0.44 -1.48 3.07
CA GLN A 290 1.06 -2.40 4.03
C GLN A 290 2.36 -3.06 3.50
N PRO A 291 2.44 -3.59 2.26
CA PRO A 291 3.68 -4.16 1.73
C PRO A 291 4.80 -3.12 1.61
N GLY A 292 4.46 -1.90 1.19
CA GLY A 292 5.45 -0.84 0.99
C GLY A 292 5.98 -0.26 2.29
N VAL A 293 5.11 -0.02 3.27
CA VAL A 293 5.52 0.41 4.61
C VAL A 293 6.42 -0.66 5.25
N THR A 294 6.06 -1.94 5.09
CA THR A 294 6.87 -3.07 5.56
C THR A 294 8.26 -3.07 4.91
N TYR A 295 8.33 -2.81 3.60
CA TYR A 295 9.60 -2.70 2.88
C TYR A 295 10.50 -1.60 3.47
N TYR A 296 9.98 -0.38 3.67
CA TYR A 296 10.77 0.74 4.18
C TYR A 296 11.22 0.55 5.63
N LEU A 297 10.37 -0.05 6.49
CA LEU A 297 10.79 -0.47 7.82
C LEU A 297 11.92 -1.52 7.77
N GLY A 298 11.88 -2.43 6.79
CA GLY A 298 12.97 -3.38 6.53
C GLY A 298 14.28 -2.69 6.17
N ARG A 299 14.23 -1.62 5.35
CA ARG A 299 15.42 -0.83 5.00
C ARG A 299 16.03 -0.14 6.22
N HIS A 300 15.22 0.37 7.14
CA HIS A 300 15.69 0.90 8.43
C HIS A 300 16.36 -0.19 9.28
N ARG A 301 15.72 -1.36 9.43
CA ARG A 301 16.32 -2.52 10.13
C ARG A 301 17.69 -2.88 9.57
N ASP A 302 17.84 -2.84 8.26
CA ASP A 302 19.05 -3.27 7.56
C ASP A 302 20.13 -2.15 7.48
N GLY A 303 19.86 -0.97 8.05
CA GLY A 303 20.78 0.18 8.03
C GLY A 303 20.94 0.82 6.65
N LEU A 304 19.99 0.58 5.75
CA LEU A 304 19.97 1.09 4.37
C LEU A 304 19.11 2.34 4.22
N ARG A 305 18.55 2.83 5.32
CA ARG A 305 17.77 4.06 5.43
C ARG A 305 17.97 4.66 6.83
N ASP A 306 17.94 5.98 6.90
CA ASP A 306 18.02 6.75 8.14
C ASP A 306 16.88 7.77 8.20
N ILE A 307 16.52 8.19 9.40
CA ILE A 307 15.48 9.19 9.72
C ILE A 307 16.06 10.58 10.01
N GLU A 308 17.39 10.76 10.00
CA GLU A 308 18.04 12.03 10.38
C GLU A 308 17.54 13.26 9.61
N GLU A 309 17.17 13.10 8.33
CA GLU A 309 16.68 14.18 7.46
C GLU A 309 15.14 14.29 7.41
N PHE A 310 14.41 13.57 8.29
CA PHE A 310 12.95 13.59 8.28
C PHE A 310 12.39 14.91 8.82
N GLU A 311 11.60 15.62 8.01
CA GLU A 311 10.92 16.86 8.37
C GLU A 311 9.39 16.71 8.24
N LEU A 312 8.63 17.31 9.18
CA LEU A 312 7.16 17.38 9.10
C LEU A 312 6.73 18.41 8.05
N ALA A 313 5.63 18.13 7.35
CA ALA A 313 4.97 19.10 6.48
C ALA A 313 4.12 20.07 7.31
#